data_AF-A0A426QHY0-F1
#
_entry.id   AF-A0A426QHY0-F1
#
_cell.length_a   1.000
_cell.length_b   1.000
_cell.length_c   1.000
_cell.angle_alpha   90.00
_cell.angle_beta   90.00
_cell.angle_gamma   90.00
#
_symmetry.space_group_name_H-M   'P 1'
#
loop_
_entity.id
_entity.type
_entity.pdbx_description
1 polymer ?
#
loop_
_entity_poly.entity_id
_entity_poly.type
_entity_poly.pdbx_seq_one_letter_code
_entity_poly.pdbx_strand_id
1 'polypeptide(L)'
;MPVYQLILYPQHDAITDTQRDQLLTRLQEAGFLGTAFTLKGREHFTTGEHFLDQLSFLGCSPFIETEPPADPGACEDAAQRGGFCHIHVTPALPQAHFRANPQARVRCPVCRQSVAAALLAGPPDTVHACARCGHAAPVTDWNWQGNAGCGNLFIEIWGIHPGEAAPVEGFMHSLEIITDCPWSFFHTQA
;
A
#
# COMPACT_ATOMS: atom_id res chain seq x y z
N MET A 1 16.75 10.37 2.33
CA MET A 1 15.59 10.45 3.24
C MET A 1 14.77 9.18 3.06
N PRO A 2 14.10 8.69 4.11
CA PRO A 2 13.19 7.55 3.97
C PRO A 2 12.07 7.89 2.99
N VAL A 3 11.71 6.94 2.11
CA VAL A 3 10.60 7.11 1.18
C VAL A 3 9.40 6.39 1.76
N TYR A 4 8.28 7.08 1.90
CA TYR A 4 7.08 6.53 2.52
C TYR A 4 6.01 6.19 1.50
N GLN A 5 5.19 5.20 1.87
CA GLN A 5 4.12 4.69 1.06
C GLN A 5 2.86 4.48 1.89
N LEU A 6 1.71 4.80 1.30
CA LEU A 6 0.42 4.26 1.66
C LEU A 6 0.10 3.10 0.71
N ILE A 7 -0.08 1.90 1.24
CA ILE A 7 -0.36 0.69 0.47
C ILE A 7 -1.81 0.29 0.70
N LEU A 8 -2.55 0.08 -0.38
CA LEU A 8 -3.88 -0.52 -0.36
C LEU A 8 -3.81 -1.93 -0.96
N TYR A 9 -4.60 -2.85 -0.40
CA TYR A 9 -4.59 -4.26 -0.80
C TYR A 9 -5.99 -4.91 -0.61
N PRO A 10 -6.35 -5.91 -1.44
CA PRO A 10 -7.55 -6.72 -1.27
C PRO A 10 -7.32 -7.77 -0.17
N GLN A 11 -8.32 -8.03 0.67
CA GLN A 11 -8.14 -8.89 1.85
C GLN A 11 -8.30 -10.40 1.59
N HIS A 12 -9.21 -10.81 0.69
CA HIS A 12 -9.66 -12.20 0.67
C HIS A 12 -9.77 -12.90 -0.68
N ASP A 13 -9.54 -12.22 -1.80
CA ASP A 13 -9.65 -12.82 -3.14
C ASP A 13 -8.43 -12.54 -4.01
N ALA A 14 -8.08 -13.54 -4.82
CA ALA A 14 -7.05 -13.38 -5.85
C ALA A 14 -7.62 -12.50 -6.96
N ILE A 15 -7.13 -11.27 -7.04
CA ILE A 15 -7.46 -10.37 -8.14
C ILE A 15 -6.91 -10.95 -9.44
N THR A 16 -7.77 -11.11 -10.43
CA THR A 16 -7.39 -11.54 -11.77
C THR A 16 -6.82 -10.38 -12.59
N ASP A 17 -6.09 -10.67 -13.66
CA ASP A 17 -5.60 -9.63 -14.59
C ASP A 17 -6.76 -8.80 -15.17
N THR A 18 -7.90 -9.43 -15.48
CA THR A 18 -9.09 -8.73 -15.99
C THR A 18 -9.66 -7.74 -14.95
N GLN A 19 -9.74 -8.14 -13.68
CA GLN A 19 -10.19 -7.25 -12.61
C GLN A 19 -9.17 -6.12 -12.37
N ARG A 20 -7.87 -6.39 -12.49
CA ARG A 20 -6.82 -5.37 -12.43
C ARG A 20 -6.98 -4.34 -13.55
N ASP A 21 -7.23 -4.78 -14.78
CA ASP A 21 -7.37 -3.86 -15.92
C ASP A 21 -8.65 -3.00 -15.79
N GLN A 22 -9.74 -3.60 -15.28
CA GLN A 22 -10.94 -2.86 -14.91
C GLN A 22 -10.66 -1.85 -13.80
N LEU A 23 -9.91 -2.24 -12.77
CA LEU A 23 -9.49 -1.37 -11.69
C LEU A 23 -8.69 -0.17 -12.22
N LEU A 24 -7.67 -0.40 -13.05
CA LEU A 24 -6.89 0.68 -13.67
C LEU A 24 -7.76 1.65 -14.47
N THR A 25 -8.66 1.12 -15.30
CA THR A 25 -9.59 1.93 -16.09
C THR A 25 -10.47 2.79 -15.19
N ARG A 26 -11.07 2.21 -14.15
CA ARG A 26 -11.94 2.93 -13.22
C ARG A 26 -11.20 3.96 -12.38
N LEU A 27 -9.97 3.66 -11.96
CA LEU A 27 -9.15 4.61 -11.22
C LEU A 27 -8.72 5.80 -12.09
N GLN A 28 -8.50 5.60 -13.40
CA GLN A 28 -8.28 6.68 -14.35
C GLN A 28 -9.56 7.50 -14.58
N GLU A 29 -10.70 6.85 -14.83
CA GLU A 29 -12.00 7.51 -15.02
C GLU A 29 -12.44 8.33 -13.80
N ALA A 30 -12.12 7.85 -12.59
CA ALA A 30 -12.39 8.55 -11.34
C ALA A 30 -11.42 9.70 -11.04
N GLY A 31 -10.43 9.95 -11.92
CA GLY A 31 -9.42 10.98 -11.72
C GLY A 31 -8.45 10.68 -10.57
N PHE A 32 -8.31 9.42 -10.15
CA PHE A 32 -7.31 9.02 -9.15
C PHE A 32 -5.93 8.83 -9.78
N LEU A 33 -5.86 8.22 -10.96
CA LEU A 33 -4.64 8.03 -11.75
C LEU A 33 -4.52 9.11 -12.84
N GLY A 34 -3.36 9.74 -12.92
CA GLY A 34 -2.99 10.67 -13.99
C GLY A 34 -2.22 9.99 -15.13
N THR A 35 -1.30 10.73 -15.73
CA THR A 35 -0.45 10.25 -16.83
C THR A 35 0.54 9.19 -16.35
N ALA A 36 0.68 8.11 -17.14
CA ALA A 36 1.66 7.06 -16.91
C ALA A 36 3.10 7.52 -17.23
N PHE A 37 4.06 7.05 -16.45
CA PHE A 37 5.49 7.24 -16.66
C PHE A 37 6.26 6.00 -16.18
N THR A 38 7.51 5.86 -16.60
CA THR A 38 8.35 4.71 -16.22
C THR A 38 9.32 5.13 -15.12
N LEU A 39 9.38 4.34 -14.04
CA LEU A 39 10.31 4.51 -12.94
C LEU A 39 11.01 3.18 -12.68
N LYS A 40 12.34 3.12 -12.88
CA LYS A 40 13.14 1.88 -12.73
C LYS A 40 12.54 0.66 -13.47
N GLY A 41 12.00 0.89 -14.66
CA GLY A 41 11.39 -0.17 -15.49
C GLY A 41 10.01 -0.64 -15.04
N ARG A 42 9.38 0.03 -14.06
CA ARG A 42 7.98 -0.20 -13.65
C ARG A 42 7.11 0.95 -14.14
N GLU A 43 5.86 0.65 -14.46
CA GLU A 43 4.86 1.64 -14.79
C GLU A 43 4.34 2.30 -13.52
N HIS A 44 4.41 3.62 -13.46
CA HIS A 44 3.86 4.45 -12.41
C HIS A 44 2.93 5.48 -13.04
N PHE A 45 2.08 6.09 -12.22
CA PHE A 45 1.13 7.12 -12.62
C PHE A 45 1.35 8.35 -11.76
N THR A 46 1.28 9.52 -12.38
CA THR A 46 1.08 10.77 -11.64
C THR A 46 -0.29 10.73 -10.94
N THR A 47 -0.51 11.60 -9.96
CA THR A 47 -1.83 11.74 -9.33
C THR A 47 -2.82 12.36 -10.33
N GLY A 48 -4.06 11.87 -10.37
CA GLY A 48 -5.12 12.47 -11.18
C GLY A 48 -5.77 13.69 -10.50
N GLU A 49 -6.66 14.35 -11.23
CA GLU A 49 -7.31 15.60 -10.80
C GLU A 49 -8.15 15.47 -9.51
N HIS A 50 -8.67 14.27 -9.24
CA HIS A 50 -9.51 13.96 -8.08
C HIS A 50 -8.76 13.13 -7.03
N PHE A 51 -7.44 13.00 -7.13
CA PHE A 51 -6.63 12.21 -6.21
C PHE A 51 -6.84 12.61 -4.74
N LEU A 52 -6.82 13.92 -4.46
CA LEU A 52 -6.99 14.45 -3.11
C LEU A 52 -8.42 14.21 -2.57
N ASP A 53 -9.42 14.08 -3.45
CA ASP A 53 -10.80 13.79 -3.04
C ASP A 53 -10.96 12.34 -2.54
N GLN A 54 -10.04 11.44 -2.93
CA GLN A 54 -10.05 10.03 -2.54
C GLN A 54 -9.29 9.75 -1.23
N LEU A 55 -8.65 10.77 -0.65
CA LEU A 55 -7.85 10.66 0.56
C LEU A 55 -8.33 11.66 1.64
N SER A 56 -8.51 11.18 2.87
CA SER A 56 -8.68 12.01 4.04
C SER A 56 -7.32 12.36 4.63
N PHE A 57 -7.07 13.65 4.83
CA PHE A 57 -5.82 14.14 5.41
C PHE A 57 -5.92 14.36 6.91
N LEU A 58 -5.05 13.70 7.66
CA LEU A 58 -5.09 13.65 9.12
C LEU A 58 -4.04 14.63 9.68
N GLY A 59 -4.30 15.93 9.54
CA GLY A 59 -3.40 16.98 10.03
C GLY A 59 -3.84 18.39 9.64
N CYS A 60 -3.29 19.41 10.30
CA CYS A 60 -3.66 20.81 10.03
C CYS A 60 -2.97 21.41 8.80
N SER A 61 -1.93 20.76 8.25
CA SER A 61 -1.19 21.22 7.05
C SER A 61 -0.28 20.11 6.50
N PRO A 62 -0.84 19.05 5.87
CA PRO A 62 -0.03 18.02 5.24
C PRO A 62 0.64 18.62 3.99
N PHE A 63 1.95 18.41 3.85
CA PHE A 63 2.70 18.88 2.70
C PHE A 63 2.71 17.77 1.64
N ILE A 64 1.75 17.83 0.72
CA ILE A 64 1.60 16.84 -0.34
C ILE A 64 1.92 17.51 -1.66
N GLU A 65 3.09 17.17 -2.19
CA GLU A 65 3.48 17.59 -3.53
C GLU A 65 2.85 16.61 -4.53
N THR A 66 1.94 17.09 -5.37
CA THR A 66 1.28 16.27 -6.40
C THR A 66 1.85 16.55 -7.79
N GLU A 67 2.53 17.68 -7.98
CA GLU A 67 3.02 18.08 -9.30
C GLU A 67 4.40 17.46 -9.57
N PRO A 68 4.54 16.64 -10.63
CA PRO A 68 5.85 16.16 -11.04
C PRO A 68 6.68 17.32 -11.63
N PRO A 69 8.01 17.29 -11.49
CA PRO A 69 8.89 18.19 -12.24
C PRO A 69 8.67 18.08 -13.76
N ALA A 70 8.68 19.22 -14.46
CA ALA A 70 8.47 19.27 -15.91
C ALA A 70 9.59 18.60 -16.72
N ASP A 71 10.81 18.56 -16.19
CA ASP A 71 11.93 17.85 -16.81
C ASP A 71 11.85 16.34 -16.51
N PRO A 72 11.85 15.45 -17.52
CA PRO A 72 11.73 14.01 -17.31
C PRO A 72 12.86 13.41 -16.44
N GLY A 73 14.09 13.91 -16.59
CA GLY A 73 15.23 13.44 -15.80
C GLY A 73 15.08 13.82 -14.32
N ALA A 74 14.68 15.05 -14.05
CA ALA A 74 14.35 15.51 -12.70
C ALA A 74 13.12 14.81 -12.12
N CYS A 75 12.15 14.45 -12.94
CA CYS A 75 10.93 13.74 -12.53
C CYS A 75 11.26 12.35 -11.96
N GLU A 76 12.08 11.56 -12.67
CA GLU A 76 12.46 10.24 -12.16
C GLU A 76 13.20 10.37 -10.82
N ASP A 77 14.18 11.27 -10.76
CA ASP A 77 14.96 11.57 -9.57
C ASP A 77 14.10 12.01 -8.38
N ALA A 78 13.11 12.88 -8.62
CA ALA A 78 12.16 13.31 -7.61
C ALA A 78 11.28 12.15 -7.14
N ALA A 79 10.71 11.36 -8.07
CA ALA A 79 9.89 10.20 -7.74
C ALA A 79 10.66 9.20 -6.87
N GLN A 80 11.92 8.89 -7.22
CA GLN A 80 12.78 7.98 -6.45
C GLN A 80 13.01 8.43 -5.01
N ARG A 81 13.02 9.75 -4.76
CA ARG A 81 13.23 10.33 -3.44
C ARG A 81 11.93 10.64 -2.70
N GLY A 82 10.78 10.32 -3.28
CA GLY A 82 9.46 10.67 -2.73
C GLY A 82 9.18 12.17 -2.77
N GLY A 83 9.73 12.88 -3.77
CA GLY A 83 9.59 14.32 -3.92
C GLY A 83 8.22 14.78 -4.40
N PHE A 84 7.38 13.85 -4.89
CA PHE A 84 5.98 14.08 -5.19
C PHE A 84 5.20 12.75 -5.12
N CYS A 85 3.88 12.84 -4.99
CA CYS A 85 2.96 11.73 -4.94
C CYS A 85 2.82 11.07 -6.30
N HIS A 86 2.97 9.76 -6.32
CA HIS A 86 2.81 8.96 -7.52
C HIS A 86 2.38 7.55 -7.16
N ILE A 87 1.74 6.88 -8.10
CA ILE A 87 0.99 5.65 -7.84
C ILE A 87 1.58 4.52 -8.66
N HIS A 88 1.77 3.36 -8.05
CA HIS A 88 2.08 2.12 -8.74
C HIS A 88 1.02 1.09 -8.42
N VAL A 89 0.41 0.50 -9.45
CA VAL A 89 -0.48 -0.65 -9.28
C VAL A 89 0.27 -1.89 -9.75
N THR A 90 0.57 -2.79 -8.82
CA THR A 90 1.34 -3.99 -9.16
C THR A 90 0.57 -4.84 -10.18
N PRO A 91 1.27 -5.63 -11.02
CA PRO A 91 0.65 -6.75 -11.70
C PRO A 91 -0.10 -7.66 -10.71
N ALA A 92 -1.12 -8.38 -11.17
CA ALA A 92 -1.73 -9.43 -10.36
C ALA A 92 -0.70 -10.56 -10.20
N LEU A 93 -0.32 -10.83 -8.96
CA LEU A 93 0.65 -11.85 -8.64
C LEU A 93 -0.01 -13.24 -8.69
N PRO A 94 0.73 -14.29 -9.10
CA PRO A 94 0.20 -15.66 -9.11
C PRO A 94 -0.23 -16.18 -7.73
N GLN A 95 0.32 -15.60 -6.67
CA GLN A 95 0.04 -15.96 -5.29
C GLN A 95 0.02 -14.71 -4.41
N ALA A 96 -0.64 -14.78 -3.26
CA ALA A 96 -0.65 -13.69 -2.29
C ALA A 96 0.75 -13.46 -1.71
N HIS A 97 1.12 -12.20 -1.56
CA HIS A 97 2.37 -11.78 -0.94
C HIS A 97 2.07 -11.05 0.36
N PHE A 98 2.90 -11.31 1.38
CA PHE A 98 2.83 -10.60 2.63
C PHE A 98 3.75 -9.38 2.57
N ARG A 99 3.22 -8.20 2.91
CA ARG A 99 3.98 -6.95 3.01
C ARG A 99 3.70 -6.31 4.37
N ALA A 100 4.74 -5.79 4.98
CA ALA A 100 4.62 -5.13 6.27
C ALA A 100 5.63 -3.99 6.42
N ASN A 101 5.32 -3.05 7.31
CA ASN A 101 6.28 -2.07 7.76
C ASN A 101 7.38 -2.77 8.58
N PRO A 102 8.64 -2.79 8.12
CA PRO A 102 9.73 -3.52 8.78
C PRO A 102 10.08 -2.96 10.17
N GLN A 103 9.70 -1.71 10.45
CA GLN A 103 9.93 -1.05 11.73
C GLN A 103 8.77 -1.23 12.73
N ALA A 104 7.67 -1.88 12.32
CA ALA A 104 6.51 -2.04 13.17
C ALA A 104 6.75 -2.98 14.35
N ARG A 105 5.90 -2.80 15.37
CA ARG A 105 5.78 -3.70 16.51
C ARG A 105 4.56 -4.59 16.32
N VAL A 106 4.80 -5.88 16.26
CA VAL A 106 3.76 -6.91 16.08
C VAL A 106 3.45 -7.52 17.44
N ARG A 107 2.20 -7.92 17.68
CA ARG A 107 1.81 -8.55 18.94
C ARG A 107 1.40 -10.00 18.72
N CYS A 108 1.87 -10.88 19.61
CA CYS A 108 1.36 -12.24 19.70
C CYS A 108 -0.16 -12.21 19.88
N PRO A 109 -0.93 -13.01 19.11
CA PRO A 109 -2.39 -13.00 19.21
C PRO A 109 -2.89 -13.50 20.57
N VAL A 110 -2.12 -14.35 21.25
CA VAL A 110 -2.47 -14.93 22.57
C VAL A 110 -1.96 -14.07 23.73
N CYS A 111 -0.64 -14.00 23.94
CA CYS A 111 -0.08 -13.34 25.12
C CYS A 111 0.19 -11.83 24.95
N ARG A 112 -0.08 -11.28 23.76
CA ARG A 112 0.12 -9.86 23.41
C ARG A 112 1.56 -9.37 23.49
N GLN A 113 2.53 -10.27 23.69
CA GLN A 113 3.96 -9.95 23.69
C GLN A 113 4.33 -9.27 22.38
N SER A 114 5.04 -8.16 22.49
CA SER A 114 5.48 -7.40 21.33
C SER A 114 6.78 -7.97 20.75
N VAL A 115 6.81 -8.15 19.44
CA VAL A 115 7.92 -8.67 18.63
C VAL A 115 8.21 -7.66 17.51
N ALA A 116 9.48 -7.52 17.13
CA ALA A 116 9.86 -6.68 15.99
C ALA A 116 9.41 -7.33 14.67
N ALA A 117 8.80 -6.56 13.77
CA ALA A 117 8.34 -7.04 12.47
C ALA A 117 9.43 -7.77 11.67
N ALA A 118 10.67 -7.26 11.70
CA ALA A 118 11.82 -7.85 11.03
C ALA A 118 12.12 -9.31 11.45
N LEU A 119 11.66 -9.76 12.63
CA LEU A 119 11.83 -11.15 13.10
C LEU A 119 10.74 -12.09 12.56
N LEU A 120 9.67 -11.54 11.98
CA LEU A 120 8.52 -12.27 11.46
C LEU A 120 8.43 -12.17 9.92
N ALA A 121 9.39 -11.51 9.27
CA ALA A 121 9.37 -11.31 7.83
C ALA A 121 9.49 -12.65 7.08
N GLY A 122 8.59 -12.88 6.12
CA GLY A 122 8.59 -14.08 5.31
C GLY A 122 7.33 -14.19 4.44
N PRO A 123 7.22 -15.27 3.65
CA PRO A 123 5.99 -15.63 2.95
C PRO A 123 4.77 -15.71 3.89
N PRO A 124 3.53 -15.52 3.38
CA PRO A 124 2.30 -15.53 4.18
C PRO A 124 2.12 -16.76 5.09
N ASP A 125 2.54 -17.94 4.62
CA ASP A 125 2.37 -19.20 5.35
C ASP A 125 3.50 -19.50 6.35
N THR A 126 4.43 -18.56 6.54
CA THR A 126 5.57 -18.75 7.45
C THR A 126 5.08 -18.79 8.89
N VAL A 127 5.23 -19.94 9.55
CA VAL A 127 4.82 -20.13 10.95
C VAL A 127 5.91 -19.62 11.88
N HIS A 128 5.53 -18.73 12.79
CA HIS A 128 6.41 -18.22 13.84
C HIS A 128 5.86 -18.59 15.22
N ALA A 129 6.75 -19.04 16.11
CA ALA A 129 6.43 -19.29 17.52
C ALA A 129 6.73 -18.07 18.39
N CYS A 130 5.81 -17.71 19.27
CA CYS A 130 6.01 -16.66 20.25
C CYS A 130 7.04 -17.09 21.30
N ALA A 131 8.15 -16.35 21.40
CA ALA A 131 9.21 -16.62 22.38
C ALA A 131 8.76 -16.58 23.85
N ARG A 132 7.60 -15.99 24.17
CA ARG A 132 7.06 -15.90 25.53
C ARG A 132 6.11 -17.04 25.89
N CYS A 133 5.15 -17.34 25.02
CA CYS A 133 4.06 -18.29 25.34
C CYS A 133 4.08 -19.56 24.49
N GLY A 134 5.00 -19.67 23.53
CA GLY A 134 5.12 -20.82 22.64
C GLY A 134 4.06 -20.92 21.54
N HIS A 135 3.00 -20.09 21.57
CA HIS A 135 1.96 -20.10 20.54
C HIS A 135 2.56 -19.90 19.15
N ALA A 136 2.24 -20.80 18.22
CA ALA A 136 2.71 -20.79 16.84
C ALA A 136 1.54 -20.48 15.90
N ALA A 137 1.78 -19.55 14.97
CA ALA A 137 0.80 -19.10 13.99
C ALA A 137 1.52 -18.60 12.72
N PRO A 138 0.88 -18.68 11.53
CA PRO A 138 1.41 -18.07 10.31
C PRO A 138 1.55 -16.55 10.49
N VAL A 139 2.47 -15.92 9.75
CA VAL A 139 2.77 -14.49 9.88
C VAL A 139 1.54 -13.60 9.75
N THR A 140 0.57 -14.00 8.93
CA THR A 140 -0.70 -13.28 8.71
C THR A 140 -1.62 -13.26 9.94
N ASP A 141 -1.52 -14.24 10.84
CA ASP A 141 -2.37 -14.36 12.03
C ASP A 141 -1.84 -13.58 13.24
N TRP A 142 -0.63 -13.04 13.13
CA TRP A 142 -0.09 -12.14 14.13
C TRP A 142 -0.80 -10.78 14.10
N ASN A 143 -0.89 -10.10 15.25
CA ASN A 143 -1.55 -8.81 15.30
C ASN A 143 -0.58 -7.69 14.89
N TRP A 144 -0.66 -7.28 13.62
CA TRP A 144 0.14 -6.23 12.99
C TRP A 144 -0.36 -4.81 13.25
N GLN A 145 -1.50 -4.64 13.93
CA GLN A 145 -2.05 -3.34 14.29
C GLN A 145 -2.17 -2.36 13.09
N GLY A 146 -2.55 -2.87 11.91
CA GLY A 146 -2.65 -2.06 10.68
C GLY A 146 -1.31 -1.70 10.04
N ASN A 147 -0.22 -2.43 10.34
CA ASN A 147 1.11 -2.21 9.75
C ASN A 147 1.51 -3.28 8.72
N ALA A 148 0.55 -4.05 8.22
CA ALA A 148 0.80 -5.09 7.23
C ALA A 148 -0.45 -5.39 6.42
N GLY A 149 -0.24 -6.02 5.27
CA GLY A 149 -1.26 -6.56 4.39
C GLY A 149 -0.79 -7.82 3.69
N CYS A 150 -1.75 -8.65 3.29
CA CYS A 150 -1.52 -9.83 2.48
C CYS A 150 -2.47 -9.78 1.30
N GLY A 151 -1.94 -9.85 0.09
CA GLY A 151 -2.73 -9.77 -1.14
C GLY A 151 -1.90 -10.11 -2.36
N ASN A 152 -2.55 -10.39 -3.49
CA ASN A 152 -1.87 -10.65 -4.76
C ASN A 152 -1.79 -9.40 -5.65
N LEU A 153 -2.35 -8.27 -5.20
CA LEU A 153 -2.27 -6.98 -5.88
C LEU A 153 -2.12 -5.87 -4.84
N PHE A 154 -1.37 -4.83 -5.17
CA PHE A 154 -1.18 -3.67 -4.32
C PHE A 154 -1.30 -2.38 -5.13
N ILE A 155 -2.01 -1.40 -4.57
CA ILE A 155 -1.92 0.00 -4.99
C ILE A 155 -0.95 0.68 -4.03
N GLU A 156 0.20 1.10 -4.55
CA GLU A 156 1.25 1.80 -3.81
C GLU A 156 1.17 3.29 -4.12
N ILE A 157 0.86 4.10 -3.10
CA ILE A 157 0.86 5.54 -3.20
C ILE A 157 2.12 6.05 -2.50
N TRP A 158 3.07 6.48 -3.31
CA TRP A 158 4.36 6.99 -2.85
C TRP A 158 4.25 8.46 -2.45
N GLY A 159 5.12 8.93 -1.56
CA GLY A 159 5.18 10.36 -1.18
C GLY A 159 4.18 10.77 -0.10
N ILE A 160 3.49 9.81 0.54
CA ILE A 160 2.60 10.04 1.68
C ILE A 160 3.30 9.60 2.96
N HIS A 161 3.52 10.50 3.92
CA HIS A 161 4.10 10.08 5.20
C HIS A 161 3.08 9.33 6.08
N PRO A 162 3.55 8.46 6.99
CA PRO A 162 2.68 7.71 7.87
C PRO A 162 1.75 8.62 8.67
N GLY A 163 0.45 8.36 8.56
CA GLY A 163 -0.57 9.13 9.26
C GLY A 163 -0.89 10.50 8.66
N GLU A 164 -0.32 10.90 7.51
CA GLU A 164 -0.73 12.13 6.83
C GLU A 164 -2.04 11.97 6.07
N ALA A 165 -2.24 10.80 5.46
CA ALA A 165 -3.41 10.51 4.65
C ALA A 165 -3.91 9.08 4.87
N ALA A 166 -5.22 8.90 4.73
CA ALA A 166 -5.89 7.61 4.69
C ALA A 166 -6.92 7.63 3.55
N PRO A 167 -7.20 6.50 2.87
CA PRO A 167 -8.25 6.47 1.86
C PRO A 167 -9.63 6.76 2.48
N VAL A 168 -10.45 7.53 1.78
CA VAL A 168 -11.84 7.79 2.23
C VAL A 168 -12.69 6.54 2.04
N GLU A 169 -13.74 6.39 2.86
CA GLU A 169 -14.62 5.22 2.82
C GLU A 169 -15.26 4.99 1.44
N GLY A 170 -15.70 6.06 0.78
CA GLY A 170 -16.28 5.97 -0.58
C GLY A 170 -15.30 5.47 -1.63
N PHE A 171 -14.01 5.81 -1.49
CA PHE A 171 -12.96 5.29 -2.36
C PHE A 171 -12.76 3.80 -2.14
N MET A 172 -12.61 3.39 -0.87
CA MET A 172 -12.46 1.98 -0.50
C MET A 172 -13.64 1.14 -1.00
N HIS A 173 -14.87 1.62 -0.79
CA HIS A 173 -16.08 0.93 -1.27
C HIS A 173 -16.11 0.80 -2.79
N SER A 174 -15.60 1.80 -3.52
CA SER A 174 -15.49 1.72 -4.98
C SER A 174 -14.51 0.64 -5.42
N LEU A 175 -13.37 0.49 -4.74
CA LEU A 175 -12.43 -0.61 -4.99
C LEU A 175 -13.11 -1.96 -4.74
N GLU A 176 -13.86 -2.08 -3.65
CA GLU A 176 -14.58 -3.31 -3.29
C GLU A 176 -15.62 -3.70 -4.34
N ILE A 177 -16.40 -2.75 -4.87
CA ILE A 177 -17.37 -3.00 -5.94
C ILE A 177 -16.69 -3.50 -7.21
N ILE A 178 -15.53 -2.92 -7.57
CA ILE A 178 -14.82 -3.29 -8.80
C ILE A 178 -14.23 -4.70 -8.68
N THR A 179 -13.67 -5.04 -7.52
CA THR A 179 -12.97 -6.30 -7.32
C THR A 179 -13.79 -7.41 -6.69
N ASP A 180 -15.00 -7.11 -6.22
CA ASP A 180 -15.85 -8.01 -5.43
C ASP A 180 -15.12 -8.55 -4.18
N CYS A 181 -14.33 -7.70 -3.52
CA CYS A 181 -13.48 -8.11 -2.40
C CYS A 181 -13.23 -6.94 -1.43
N PRO A 182 -13.25 -7.13 -0.10
CA PRO A 182 -12.91 -6.07 0.86
C PRO A 182 -11.49 -5.53 0.68
N TRP A 183 -11.31 -4.22 0.87
CA TRP A 183 -10.00 -3.57 0.80
C TRP A 183 -9.54 -3.04 2.16
N SER A 184 -8.22 -3.02 2.34
CA SER A 184 -7.58 -2.46 3.52
C SER A 184 -6.31 -1.72 3.12
N PHE A 185 -5.73 -0.99 4.07
CA PHE A 185 -4.53 -0.21 3.83
C PHE A 185 -3.58 -0.22 5.04
N PHE A 186 -2.32 0.09 4.78
CA PHE A 186 -1.31 0.35 5.80
C PHE A 186 -0.24 1.30 5.26
N HIS A 187 0.48 1.97 6.17
CA HIS A 187 1.64 2.77 5.81
C HIS A 187 2.93 1.98 6.00
N THR A 188 3.90 2.19 5.11
CA THR A 188 5.24 1.61 5.22
C THR A 188 6.31 2.58 4.72
N GLN A 189 7.55 2.20 4.96
CA GLN A 189 8.72 2.79 4.32
C GLN A 189 9.24 1.83 3.24
N ALA A 190 9.60 2.38 2.08
CA ALA A 190 10.27 1.68 0.97
C ALA A 190 11.81 1.72 1.10
#